data_AF-A0A0C2JBX1-F1
#
_entry.id   AF-A0A0C2JBX1-F1
#
_cell.length_a   1.000
_cell.length_b   1.000
_cell.length_c   1.000
_cell.angle_alpha   90.00
_cell.angle_beta   90.00
_cell.angle_gamma   90.00
#
_symmetry.space_group_name_H-M   'P 1'
#
loop_
_entity.id
_entity.type
_entity.pdbx_description
1 polymer ?
#
loop_
_entity_poly.entity_id
_entity_poly.type
_entity_poly.pdbx_seq_one_letter_code
_entity_poly.pdbx_strand_id
1 'polypeptide(L)'
;MYHKNGSSSRHIFISYDAGYKWMMFDSRIERLNVLNNGGLMFGTQRMSNIVRYSYDVGFNWDFKNISANNLIDIFPLESDKQIVIAAINYDLHTGIYSFFLFDFSNVISISHLMIVRPCDLDDFETYHIIRYLEYCYQGKEVTYMRKKNSAMCIDSDNLAQFTINSCPCFLEDFHWYNYIDPSDRNYYYKDNVCTMDPYSNVTESNKTCQDGGIPLNSLNGYDSHPIDLPN
;
A
#
# COMPACT_ATOMS: atom_id res chain seq x y z
N MET A 1 9.72 6.36 -15.33
CA MET A 1 9.86 6.58 -16.80
C MET A 1 10.21 5.22 -17.39
N TYR A 2 9.39 4.70 -18.30
CA TYR A 2 9.59 3.38 -18.90
C TYR A 2 10.22 3.56 -20.29
N HIS A 3 11.30 2.83 -20.54
CA HIS A 3 12.05 2.87 -21.79
C HIS A 3 11.88 1.55 -22.52
N LYS A 4 11.36 1.61 -23.76
CA LYS A 4 11.30 0.45 -24.65
C LYS A 4 11.65 0.89 -26.06
N ASN A 5 12.65 0.23 -26.65
CA ASN A 5 13.13 0.48 -28.02
C ASN A 5 13.41 1.96 -28.32
N GLY A 6 14.06 2.68 -27.40
CA GLY A 6 14.42 4.09 -27.58
C GLY A 6 13.26 5.09 -27.40
N SER A 7 12.04 4.61 -27.17
CA SER A 7 10.90 5.44 -26.79
C SER A 7 10.80 5.54 -25.26
N SER A 8 10.59 6.76 -24.76
CA SER A 8 10.37 7.05 -23.35
C SER A 8 8.91 7.41 -23.13
N SER A 9 8.27 6.73 -22.17
CA SER A 9 6.89 6.98 -21.78
C SER A 9 6.77 7.10 -20.27
N ARG A 10 5.84 7.94 -19.82
CA ARG A 10 5.48 8.03 -18.40
C ARG A 10 4.30 7.12 -18.17
N HIS A 11 4.43 6.25 -17.17
CA HIS A 11 3.41 5.31 -16.76
C HIS A 11 3.21 5.44 -15.26
N ILE A 12 1.99 5.18 -14.82
CA ILE A 12 1.65 5.01 -13.41
C ILE A 12 1.81 3.53 -13.10
N PHE A 13 2.53 3.24 -12.02
CA PHE A 13 2.67 1.89 -11.49
C PHE A 13 1.98 1.85 -10.14
N ILE A 14 1.18 0.82 -9.90
CA ILE A 14 0.50 0.61 -8.63
C ILE A 14 0.72 -0.82 -8.16
N SER A 15 0.78 -0.97 -6.84
CA SER A 15 0.75 -2.24 -6.17
C SER A 15 -0.42 -2.27 -5.20
N TYR A 16 -1.10 -3.41 -5.16
CA TYR A 16 -2.22 -3.70 -4.26
C TYR A 16 -1.87 -4.71 -3.16
N ASP A 17 -0.61 -5.14 -3.15
CA ASP A 17 -0.03 -6.16 -2.27
C ASP A 17 1.28 -5.65 -1.64
N ALA A 18 1.29 -4.37 -1.26
CA ALA A 18 2.40 -3.72 -0.55
C ALA A 18 3.77 -3.81 -1.27
N GLY A 19 3.75 -3.83 -2.59
CA GLY A 19 4.93 -3.84 -3.46
C GLY A 19 5.36 -5.22 -3.95
N TYR A 20 4.63 -6.28 -3.60
CA TYR A 20 4.96 -7.64 -4.04
C TYR A 20 4.75 -7.83 -5.55
N LYS A 21 3.64 -7.32 -6.10
CA LYS A 21 3.36 -7.23 -7.53
C LYS A 21 3.06 -5.79 -7.92
N TRP A 22 3.49 -5.45 -9.12
CA TRP A 22 3.28 -4.14 -9.70
C TRP A 22 2.48 -4.26 -10.99
N MET A 23 1.49 -3.40 -11.15
CA MET A 23 0.69 -3.25 -12.35
C MET A 23 1.06 -1.94 -13.04
N MET A 24 1.21 -1.97 -14.35
CA MET A 24 1.48 -0.78 -15.16
C MET A 24 0.18 -0.34 -15.84
N PHE A 25 -0.24 0.90 -15.60
CA PHE A 25 -1.40 1.47 -16.28
C PHE A 25 -1.04 2.09 -17.64
N ASP A 26 -2.08 2.33 -18.45
CA ASP A 26 -1.96 2.99 -19.74
C ASP A 26 -1.26 4.35 -19.59
N SER A 27 -0.22 4.59 -20.40
CA SER A 27 0.59 5.82 -20.39
C SER A 27 -0.20 7.12 -20.60
N ARG A 28 -1.44 7.02 -21.10
CA ARG A 28 -2.32 8.16 -21.33
C ARG A 28 -3.04 8.59 -20.06
N ILE A 29 -3.07 7.78 -19.00
CA ILE A 29 -3.71 8.15 -17.73
C ILE A 29 -2.75 9.07 -16.96
N GLU A 30 -3.25 10.22 -16.55
CA GLU A 30 -2.56 11.23 -15.76
C GLU A 30 -3.44 11.65 -14.56
N ARG A 31 -2.83 12.30 -13.57
CA ARG A 31 -3.52 12.84 -12.38
C ARG A 31 -4.45 11.83 -11.69
N LEU A 32 -3.93 10.62 -11.49
CA LEU A 32 -4.65 9.54 -10.82
C LEU A 32 -4.90 9.92 -9.35
N ASN A 33 -6.16 9.87 -8.97
CA ASN A 33 -6.65 9.95 -7.61
C ASN A 33 -7.22 8.57 -7.24
N VAL A 34 -6.94 8.13 -6.02
CA VAL A 34 -7.45 6.88 -5.47
C VAL A 34 -8.29 7.26 -4.25
N LEU A 35 -9.56 6.84 -4.25
CA LEU A 35 -10.56 7.14 -3.23
C LEU A 35 -11.19 5.84 -2.73
N ASN A 36 -11.98 5.92 -1.67
CA ASN A 36 -12.79 4.85 -1.08
C ASN A 36 -11.92 3.62 -0.74
N ASN A 37 -10.80 3.89 -0.05
CA ASN A 37 -9.77 2.90 0.30
C ASN A 37 -9.34 2.00 -0.87
N GLY A 38 -9.20 2.59 -2.06
CA GLY A 38 -8.80 1.89 -3.28
C GLY A 38 -9.95 1.35 -4.13
N GLY A 39 -11.20 1.56 -3.68
CA GLY A 39 -12.41 1.14 -4.39
C GLY A 39 -12.83 2.06 -5.54
N LEU A 40 -12.26 3.25 -5.66
CA LEU A 40 -12.43 4.11 -6.83
C LEU A 40 -11.08 4.67 -7.27
N MET A 41 -10.78 4.50 -8.55
CA MET A 41 -9.70 5.18 -9.24
C MET A 41 -10.27 6.19 -10.21
N PHE A 42 -9.72 7.39 -10.23
CA PHE A 42 -10.12 8.44 -11.15
C PHE A 42 -8.89 9.13 -11.73
N GLY A 43 -8.84 9.30 -13.04
CA GLY A 43 -7.76 10.01 -13.71
C GLY A 43 -8.21 10.73 -14.95
N THR A 44 -7.35 11.59 -15.48
CA THR A 44 -7.56 12.23 -16.77
C THR A 44 -6.80 11.51 -17.86
N GLN A 45 -7.28 11.63 -19.08
CA GLN A 45 -6.52 11.20 -20.24
C GLN A 45 -5.71 12.37 -20.81
N ARG A 46 -4.40 12.16 -20.94
CA ARG A 46 -3.43 13.11 -21.48
C ARG A 46 -3.91 13.74 -22.79
N MET A 47 -3.82 15.07 -22.85
CA MET A 47 -4.17 15.89 -24.02
C MET A 47 -5.56 15.57 -24.59
N SER A 48 -6.52 15.28 -23.74
CA SER A 48 -7.89 15.00 -24.15
C SER A 48 -8.90 15.48 -23.12
N ASN A 49 -10.15 15.61 -23.55
CA ASN A 49 -11.25 16.05 -22.71
C ASN A 49 -11.92 14.85 -22.00
N ILE A 50 -11.17 13.76 -21.80
CA ILE A 50 -11.69 12.49 -21.30
C ILE A 50 -11.21 12.29 -19.86
N VAL A 51 -12.17 12.01 -18.99
CA VAL A 51 -11.90 11.43 -17.66
C VAL A 51 -12.08 9.92 -17.73
N ARG A 52 -11.28 9.21 -16.96
CA ARG A 52 -11.35 7.76 -16.79
C ARG A 52 -11.56 7.41 -15.34
N TYR A 53 -12.33 6.37 -15.08
CA TYR A 53 -12.51 5.85 -13.75
C TYR A 53 -12.63 4.33 -13.74
N SER A 54 -12.31 3.72 -12.60
CA SER A 54 -12.35 2.27 -12.38
C SER A 54 -12.80 1.97 -10.96
N TYR A 55 -13.66 0.97 -10.81
CA TYR A 55 -14.13 0.45 -9.51
C TYR A 55 -13.43 -0.84 -9.08
N ASP A 56 -12.60 -1.38 -9.97
CA ASP A 56 -11.98 -2.69 -9.83
C ASP A 56 -10.47 -2.55 -9.97
N VAL A 57 -9.88 -1.61 -9.24
CA VAL A 57 -8.42 -1.60 -9.06
C VAL A 57 -7.66 -1.36 -10.39
N GLY A 58 -8.34 -0.78 -11.38
CA GLY A 58 -7.78 -0.47 -12.69
C GLY A 58 -7.75 -1.66 -13.65
N PHE A 59 -8.46 -2.76 -13.35
CA PHE A 59 -8.64 -3.87 -14.30
C PHE A 59 -9.54 -3.45 -15.47
N ASN A 60 -10.66 -2.78 -15.19
CA ASN A 60 -11.55 -2.21 -16.19
C ASN A 60 -11.68 -0.70 -16.00
N TRP A 61 -11.65 0.04 -17.11
CA TRP A 61 -11.74 1.50 -17.11
C TRP A 61 -12.93 1.97 -17.94
N ASP A 62 -13.84 2.68 -17.28
CA ASP A 62 -14.85 3.47 -17.95
C ASP A 62 -14.28 4.86 -18.30
N PHE A 63 -14.94 5.54 -19.24
CA PHE A 63 -14.52 6.86 -19.68
C PHE A 63 -15.71 7.77 -20.00
N LYS A 64 -15.51 9.07 -19.78
CA LYS A 64 -16.48 10.10 -20.12
C LYS A 64 -15.78 11.30 -20.74
N ASN A 65 -16.29 11.76 -21.88
CA ASN A 65 -15.88 13.04 -22.45
C ASN A 65 -16.63 14.16 -21.71
N ILE A 66 -15.87 15.05 -21.08
CA ILE A 66 -16.38 16.17 -20.29
C ILE A 66 -16.29 17.51 -21.04
N SER A 67 -15.80 17.49 -22.28
CA SER A 67 -15.59 18.68 -23.11
C SER A 67 -14.76 19.78 -22.43
N ALA A 68 -13.92 19.41 -21.46
CA ALA A 68 -13.02 20.31 -20.75
C ALA A 68 -11.67 20.36 -21.46
N ASN A 69 -11.31 21.53 -21.97
CA ASN A 69 -10.14 21.72 -22.83
C ASN A 69 -8.82 21.75 -22.04
N ASN A 70 -8.87 22.13 -20.77
CA ASN A 70 -7.68 22.28 -19.93
C ASN A 70 -8.07 22.24 -18.44
N LEU A 71 -8.11 21.02 -17.89
CA LEU A 71 -8.20 20.83 -16.44
C LEU A 71 -6.90 21.32 -15.81
N ILE A 72 -7.00 22.34 -14.95
CA ILE A 72 -5.85 22.89 -14.25
C ILE A 72 -5.67 22.26 -12.87
N ASP A 73 -6.77 21.85 -12.24
CA ASP A 73 -6.73 21.23 -10.92
C ASP A 73 -7.84 20.19 -10.73
N ILE A 74 -7.57 19.20 -9.91
CA ILE A 74 -8.46 18.10 -9.55
C ILE A 74 -8.18 17.74 -8.10
N PHE A 75 -9.21 17.80 -7.26
CA PHE A 75 -9.07 17.44 -5.85
C PHE A 75 -10.26 16.58 -5.39
N PRO A 76 -9.98 15.51 -4.62
CA PRO A 76 -11.02 14.67 -4.04
C PRO A 76 -11.74 15.42 -2.91
N LEU A 77 -13.05 15.25 -2.84
CA LEU A 77 -13.95 15.69 -1.79
C LEU A 77 -14.63 14.44 -1.21
N GLU A 78 -13.88 13.70 -0.40
CA GLU A 78 -14.30 12.42 0.15
C GLU A 78 -14.76 12.53 1.61
N SER A 79 -15.82 11.80 1.93
CA SER A 79 -16.31 11.55 3.30
C SER A 79 -16.97 10.16 3.35
N ASP A 80 -17.30 9.67 4.55
CA ASP A 80 -17.93 8.36 4.79
C ASP A 80 -19.16 8.04 3.92
N LYS A 81 -19.82 9.06 3.34
CA LYS A 81 -21.04 8.91 2.54
C LYS A 81 -20.96 9.53 1.16
N GLN A 82 -19.92 10.30 0.87
CA GLN A 82 -19.83 11.07 -0.36
C GLN A 82 -18.47 10.87 -0.98
N ILE A 83 -18.47 10.36 -2.21
CA ILE A 83 -17.27 10.21 -3.01
C ILE A 83 -17.43 11.19 -4.17
N VAL A 84 -16.92 12.40 -3.99
CA VAL A 84 -17.03 13.46 -4.97
C VAL A 84 -15.65 13.90 -5.41
N ILE A 85 -15.48 14.21 -6.69
CA ILE A 85 -14.24 14.79 -7.21
C ILE A 85 -14.58 16.14 -7.83
N ALA A 86 -13.92 17.17 -7.35
CA ALA A 86 -14.02 18.50 -7.92
C ALA A 86 -12.87 18.73 -8.89
N ALA A 87 -13.16 19.41 -10.00
CA ALA A 87 -12.14 19.81 -10.95
C ALA A 87 -12.38 21.21 -11.47
N ILE A 88 -11.28 21.95 -11.66
CA ILE A 88 -11.29 23.29 -12.21
C ILE A 88 -10.74 23.22 -13.64
N ASN A 89 -11.53 23.68 -14.59
CA ASN A 89 -11.13 23.86 -15.98
C ASN A 89 -10.93 25.35 -16.27
N TYR A 90 -9.87 25.66 -16.99
CA TYR A 90 -9.69 26.99 -17.58
C TYR A 90 -9.62 26.86 -19.09
N ASP A 91 -10.68 27.24 -19.79
CA ASP A 91 -10.71 27.16 -21.24
C ASP A 91 -9.85 28.28 -21.86
N LEU A 92 -8.74 27.86 -22.46
CA LEU A 92 -7.78 28.77 -23.09
C LEU A 92 -8.35 29.54 -24.29
N HIS A 93 -9.44 29.04 -24.91
CA HIS A 93 -10.03 29.67 -26.09
C HIS A 93 -11.01 30.78 -25.69
N THR A 94 -11.85 30.50 -24.69
CA THR A 94 -12.90 31.44 -24.25
C THR A 94 -12.46 32.31 -23.06
N GLY A 95 -11.39 31.93 -22.37
CA GLY A 95 -10.93 32.59 -21.14
C GLY A 95 -11.83 32.35 -19.93
N ILE A 96 -12.70 31.33 -19.99
CA ILE A 96 -13.70 31.06 -18.95
C ILE A 96 -13.23 29.94 -18.02
N TYR A 97 -13.42 30.14 -16.71
CA TYR A 97 -13.29 29.09 -15.71
C TYR A 97 -14.58 28.30 -15.60
N SER A 98 -14.48 26.98 -15.55
CA SER A 98 -15.60 26.08 -15.30
C SER A 98 -15.27 25.14 -14.15
N PHE A 99 -16.29 24.87 -13.32
CA PHE A 99 -16.18 23.95 -12.21
C PHE A 99 -16.94 22.67 -12.54
N PHE A 100 -16.27 21.53 -12.42
CA PHE A 100 -16.84 20.21 -12.63
C PHE A 100 -16.92 19.50 -11.29
N LEU A 101 -18.06 18.84 -11.08
CA LEU A 101 -18.29 17.98 -9.93
C LEU A 101 -18.65 16.59 -10.43
N PHE A 102 -17.81 15.61 -10.11
CA PHE A 102 -18.03 14.20 -10.41
C PHE A 102 -18.53 13.52 -9.14
N ASP A 103 -19.81 13.20 -9.10
CA ASP A 103 -20.42 12.51 -7.98
C ASP A 103 -20.44 11.00 -8.23
N PHE A 104 -19.66 10.27 -7.44
CA PHE A 104 -19.56 8.81 -7.45
C PHE A 104 -20.34 8.15 -6.32
N SER A 105 -21.07 8.93 -5.50
CA SER A 105 -21.81 8.43 -4.35
C SER A 105 -22.92 7.45 -4.74
N ASN A 106 -23.45 7.55 -5.97
CA ASN A 106 -24.58 6.74 -6.47
C ASN A 106 -24.18 5.61 -7.45
N VAL A 107 -22.90 5.42 -7.76
CA VAL A 107 -22.47 4.67 -8.96
C VAL A 107 -22.13 3.20 -8.70
N ILE A 108 -22.40 2.70 -7.49
CA ILE A 108 -22.24 1.29 -7.14
C ILE A 108 -23.41 0.49 -7.75
N SER A 109 -23.30 0.20 -9.05
CA SER A 109 -24.34 -0.44 -9.85
C SER A 109 -24.20 -1.96 -9.80
N ILE A 110 -24.95 -2.63 -8.95
CA ILE A 110 -25.17 -4.07 -9.09
C ILE A 110 -26.33 -4.26 -10.05
N SER A 111 -26.07 -4.81 -11.24
CA SER A 111 -27.11 -5.20 -12.21
C SER A 111 -28.08 -4.06 -12.61
N HIS A 112 -27.55 -2.87 -12.91
CA HIS A 112 -28.32 -1.67 -13.30
C HIS A 112 -29.18 -1.03 -12.19
N LEU A 113 -29.08 -1.50 -10.96
CA LEU A 113 -29.67 -0.83 -9.80
C LEU A 113 -28.58 0.02 -9.13
N MET A 114 -28.79 1.34 -9.09
CA MET A 114 -27.98 2.25 -8.29
C MET A 114 -28.27 1.99 -6.82
N ILE A 115 -27.39 1.24 -6.14
CA ILE A 115 -27.53 0.94 -4.72
C ILE A 115 -26.30 1.48 -4.01
N VAL A 116 -26.48 2.59 -3.29
CA VAL A 116 -25.52 3.05 -2.31
C VAL A 116 -25.61 2.10 -1.12
N ARG A 117 -24.60 1.23 -0.96
CA ARG A 117 -24.50 0.36 0.21
C ARG A 117 -23.16 0.57 0.93
N PRO A 118 -23.16 0.67 2.26
CA PRO A 118 -21.93 0.55 3.03
C PRO A 118 -21.36 -0.86 2.86
N CYS A 119 -20.04 -1.01 2.94
CA CYS A 119 -19.42 -2.33 2.94
C CYS A 119 -19.80 -3.10 4.20
N ASP A 120 -20.11 -4.38 4.03
CA ASP A 120 -20.30 -5.34 5.13
C ASP A 120 -19.09 -6.28 5.24
N LEU A 121 -19.07 -7.18 6.23
CA LEU A 121 -17.93 -8.08 6.44
C LEU A 121 -17.69 -9.04 5.26
N ASP A 122 -18.72 -9.36 4.47
CA ASP A 122 -18.60 -10.26 3.33
C ASP A 122 -17.94 -9.58 2.13
N ASP A 123 -17.86 -8.25 2.13
CA ASP A 123 -17.12 -7.46 1.14
C ASP A 123 -15.61 -7.44 1.36
N PHE A 124 -15.14 -7.91 2.51
CA PHE A 124 -13.73 -7.95 2.84
C PHE A 124 -13.17 -9.37 2.75
N GLU A 125 -11.87 -9.46 2.56
CA GLU A 125 -11.06 -10.66 2.62
C GLU A 125 -9.90 -10.44 3.58
N THR A 126 -9.53 -11.47 4.32
CA THR A 126 -8.32 -11.44 5.13
C THR A 126 -7.10 -11.52 4.22
N TYR A 127 -6.24 -10.53 4.32
CA TYR A 127 -5.00 -10.45 3.56
C TYR A 127 -3.80 -10.49 4.51
N HIS A 128 -2.82 -11.34 4.18
CA HIS A 128 -1.57 -11.48 4.92
C HIS A 128 -0.48 -10.67 4.23
N ILE A 129 0.31 -9.91 4.99
CA ILE A 129 1.49 -9.26 4.41
C ILE A 129 2.50 -10.35 4.03
N ILE A 130 2.77 -10.48 2.73
CA ILE A 130 3.63 -11.53 2.19
C ILE A 130 5.07 -11.00 2.06
N ARG A 131 6.04 -11.71 2.63
CA ARG A 131 7.46 -11.61 2.26
C ARG A 131 7.79 -12.57 1.12
N TYR A 132 9.01 -12.50 0.59
CA TYR A 132 9.48 -13.33 -0.53
C TYR A 132 9.13 -14.82 -0.40
N LEU A 133 9.01 -15.37 0.84
CA LEU A 133 8.66 -16.76 1.08
C LEU A 133 7.67 -17.03 2.24
N GLU A 134 7.35 -16.05 3.12
CA GLU A 134 6.60 -16.29 4.38
C GLU A 134 5.79 -15.06 4.86
N TYR A 135 5.00 -15.21 5.93
CA TYR A 135 4.10 -14.16 6.48
C TYR A 135 4.60 -13.48 7.78
N CYS A 136 5.67 -13.99 8.38
CA CYS A 136 6.20 -13.47 9.63
C CYS A 136 7.22 -12.37 9.39
N TYR A 137 7.07 -11.25 10.10
CA TYR A 137 8.00 -10.12 10.07
C TYR A 137 8.31 -9.68 11.50
N GLN A 138 9.58 -9.76 11.88
CA GLN A 138 10.05 -9.42 13.23
C GLN A 138 9.26 -10.18 14.32
N GLY A 139 9.04 -11.48 14.10
CA GLY A 139 8.26 -12.31 15.02
C GLY A 139 6.77 -11.95 15.11
N LYS A 140 6.25 -11.14 14.17
CA LYS A 140 4.85 -10.73 14.09
C LYS A 140 4.27 -11.03 12.71
N GLU A 141 3.14 -11.72 12.70
CA GLU A 141 2.32 -11.90 11.51
C GLU A 141 1.22 -10.85 11.55
N VAL A 142 1.13 -10.04 10.50
CA VAL A 142 0.09 -9.01 10.37
C VAL A 142 -0.90 -9.43 9.31
N THR A 143 -2.15 -9.54 9.73
CA THR A 143 -3.30 -9.76 8.85
C THR A 143 -4.17 -8.51 8.87
N TYR A 144 -4.70 -8.12 7.72
CA TYR A 144 -5.65 -7.01 7.63
C TYR A 144 -6.87 -7.42 6.80
N MET A 145 -8.01 -6.83 7.15
CA MET A 145 -9.21 -6.92 6.33
C MET A 145 -9.07 -5.97 5.15
N ARG A 146 -9.00 -6.54 3.94
CA ARG A 146 -8.93 -5.80 2.69
C ARG A 146 -10.26 -5.92 1.97
N LYS A 147 -10.79 -4.81 1.45
CA LYS A 147 -11.95 -4.85 0.58
C LYS A 147 -11.64 -5.68 -0.69
N LYS A 148 -12.53 -6.60 -1.04
CA LYS A 148 -12.40 -7.41 -2.27
C LYS A 148 -12.47 -6.50 -3.49
N ASN A 149 -11.65 -6.79 -4.51
CA ASN A 149 -11.65 -6.01 -5.75
C ASN A 149 -13.02 -6.03 -6.48
N SER A 150 -13.83 -7.07 -6.26
CA SER A 150 -15.19 -7.19 -6.81
C SER A 150 -16.27 -6.54 -5.94
N ALA A 151 -15.93 -6.11 -4.72
CA ALA A 151 -16.89 -5.52 -3.80
C ALA A 151 -17.16 -4.07 -4.21
N MET A 152 -18.34 -3.86 -4.78
CA MET A 152 -18.86 -2.53 -5.03
C MET A 152 -19.66 -2.11 -3.78
N CYS A 153 -19.03 -1.34 -2.89
CA CYS A 153 -19.60 -0.75 -1.67
C CYS A 153 -18.78 0.48 -1.22
N ILE A 154 -19.34 1.33 -0.35
CA ILE A 154 -18.59 2.43 0.28
C ILE A 154 -17.96 1.91 1.57
N ASP A 155 -16.63 1.92 1.61
CA ASP A 155 -15.88 1.59 2.81
C ASP A 155 -15.95 2.78 3.76
N SER A 156 -16.63 2.61 4.88
CA SER A 156 -16.63 3.59 5.95
C SER A 156 -15.44 3.29 6.83
N ASP A 157 -14.51 4.24 7.00
CA ASP A 157 -13.18 4.12 7.64
C ASP A 157 -13.10 3.47 9.04
N ASN A 158 -14.21 2.99 9.58
CA ASN A 158 -14.35 2.29 10.86
C ASN A 158 -13.96 0.80 10.82
N LEU A 159 -13.60 0.23 9.66
CA LEU A 159 -13.44 -1.22 9.47
C LEU A 159 -12.00 -1.69 9.22
N ALA A 160 -11.00 -0.80 9.26
CA ALA A 160 -9.58 -1.18 9.18
C ALA A 160 -9.16 -1.99 10.42
N GLN A 161 -9.56 -3.26 10.45
CA GLN A 161 -9.19 -4.22 11.46
C GLN A 161 -7.95 -4.96 10.97
N PHE A 162 -6.89 -4.85 11.76
CA PHE A 162 -5.71 -5.68 11.62
C PHE A 162 -5.55 -6.54 12.87
N THR A 163 -5.04 -7.75 12.68
CA THR A 163 -4.66 -8.65 13.76
C THR A 163 -3.16 -8.86 13.68
N ILE A 164 -2.49 -8.71 14.83
CA ILE A 164 -1.07 -9.02 14.98
C ILE A 164 -0.96 -10.27 15.83
N ASN A 165 -0.44 -11.34 15.23
CA ASN A 165 -0.16 -12.59 15.94
C ASN A 165 1.35 -12.75 16.11
N SER A 166 1.79 -13.31 17.24
CA SER A 166 3.17 -13.72 17.41
C SER A 166 3.50 -14.91 16.49
N CYS A 167 4.66 -14.89 15.87
CA CYS A 167 5.20 -15.96 15.05
C CYS A 167 6.71 -16.15 15.32
N PRO A 168 7.31 -17.29 14.95
CA PRO A 168 8.75 -17.50 15.09
C PRO A 168 9.55 -16.46 14.30
N CYS A 169 10.61 -15.90 14.88
CA CYS A 169 11.50 -14.99 14.14
C CYS A 169 12.31 -15.74 13.07
N PHE A 170 12.55 -15.08 11.95
CA PHE A 170 13.39 -15.58 10.87
C PHE A 170 14.72 -14.81 10.77
N LEU A 171 15.67 -15.33 9.99
CA LEU A 171 17.00 -14.74 9.88
C LEU A 171 16.94 -13.32 9.30
N GLU A 172 15.99 -13.11 8.39
CA GLU A 172 15.66 -11.87 7.69
C GLU A 172 15.11 -10.77 8.61
N ASP A 173 14.75 -11.10 9.84
CA ASP A 173 14.26 -10.15 10.85
C ASP A 173 15.40 -9.44 11.59
N PHE A 174 16.63 -9.97 11.45
CA PHE A 174 17.81 -9.36 12.05
C PHE A 174 18.47 -8.39 11.08
N HIS A 175 18.80 -7.20 11.59
CA HIS A 175 19.32 -6.07 10.79
C HIS A 175 20.56 -6.39 9.93
N TRP A 176 21.36 -7.37 10.32
CA TRP A 176 22.61 -7.74 9.64
C TRP A 176 22.41 -8.70 8.46
N TYR A 177 21.23 -9.29 8.27
CA TYR A 177 20.97 -10.24 7.16
C TYR A 177 21.20 -9.63 5.76
N ASN A 178 20.89 -8.35 5.58
CA ASN A 178 21.05 -7.66 4.29
C ASN A 178 22.46 -7.09 4.05
N TYR A 179 23.35 -7.15 5.05
CA TYR A 179 24.72 -6.70 4.91
C TYR A 179 25.59 -7.90 4.56
N ILE A 180 26.23 -7.83 3.39
CA ILE A 180 27.32 -8.73 2.98
C ILE A 180 28.56 -8.55 3.90
N ASP A 181 28.52 -7.61 4.84
CA ASP A 181 29.44 -7.55 5.98
C ASP A 181 28.78 -8.32 7.14
N PRO A 182 29.21 -9.56 7.41
CA PRO A 182 28.46 -10.48 8.23
C PRO A 182 28.52 -10.02 9.68
N SER A 183 27.34 -9.68 10.22
CA SER A 183 27.12 -9.54 11.66
C SER A 183 27.89 -8.37 12.30
N ASP A 184 27.48 -7.96 13.49
CA ASP A 184 28.47 -7.36 14.40
C ASP A 184 29.74 -8.23 14.36
N ARG A 185 30.92 -7.61 14.20
CA ARG A 185 32.25 -8.18 13.81
C ARG A 185 32.71 -9.49 14.49
N ASN A 186 31.93 -10.05 15.41
CA ASN A 186 32.22 -11.15 16.30
C ASN A 186 31.26 -12.34 16.16
N TYR A 187 30.37 -12.37 15.17
CA TYR A 187 29.45 -13.49 14.92
C TYR A 187 29.53 -13.92 13.44
N TYR A 188 29.15 -15.15 13.13
CA TYR A 188 29.01 -15.69 11.78
C TYR A 188 27.79 -16.61 11.67
N TYR A 189 27.27 -16.78 10.46
CA TYR A 189 26.09 -17.59 10.21
C TYR A 189 26.44 -19.08 10.04
N LYS A 190 25.77 -19.97 10.79
CA LYS A 190 25.92 -21.44 10.68
C LYS A 190 24.62 -22.15 11.06
N ASP A 191 24.12 -23.04 10.20
CA ASP A 191 22.97 -23.91 10.46
C ASP A 191 21.69 -23.18 10.95
N ASN A 192 21.32 -22.06 10.30
CA ASN A 192 20.21 -21.18 10.72
C ASN A 192 20.39 -20.47 12.07
N VAL A 193 21.60 -20.46 12.63
CA VAL A 193 21.91 -19.83 13.91
C VAL A 193 23.13 -18.90 13.77
N CYS A 194 23.05 -17.69 14.33
CA CYS A 194 24.23 -16.84 14.49
C CYS A 194 25.13 -17.46 15.56
N THR A 195 26.36 -17.78 15.23
CA THR A 195 27.34 -18.32 16.18
C THR A 195 28.42 -17.28 16.43
N MET A 196 28.86 -17.11 17.68
CA MET A 196 29.99 -16.24 18.00
C MET A 196 31.25 -16.76 17.30
N ASP A 197 32.00 -15.87 16.66
CA ASP A 197 33.31 -16.18 16.10
C ASP A 197 34.26 -16.56 17.24
N PRO A 198 34.77 -17.81 17.29
CA PRO A 198 35.68 -18.26 18.33
C PRO A 198 37.01 -17.50 18.34
N TYR A 199 37.32 -16.73 17.30
CA TYR A 199 38.48 -15.84 17.23
C TYR A 199 38.17 -14.40 17.62
N SER A 200 36.93 -14.09 18.01
CA SER A 200 36.58 -12.77 18.52
C SER A 200 37.15 -12.54 19.92
N ASN A 201 37.77 -11.39 20.15
CA ASN A 201 38.27 -10.97 21.47
C ASN A 201 37.16 -10.38 22.37
N VAL A 202 35.90 -10.64 22.05
CA VAL A 202 34.75 -10.08 22.77
C VAL A 202 34.31 -11.07 23.82
N THR A 203 34.50 -10.70 25.09
CA THR A 203 33.79 -11.32 26.20
C THR A 203 32.30 -11.01 26.04
N GLU A 204 31.47 -12.05 26.09
CA GLU A 204 30.01 -11.96 26.00
C GLU A 204 29.51 -10.81 26.89
N SER A 205 28.79 -9.85 26.30
CA SER A 205 28.40 -8.64 27.02
C SER A 205 27.45 -9.02 28.16
N ASN A 206 27.70 -8.50 29.37
CA ASN A 206 26.79 -8.69 30.50
C ASN A 206 25.53 -7.85 30.25
N LYS A 207 24.56 -8.44 29.55
CA LYS A 207 23.33 -7.76 29.17
C LYS A 207 22.51 -7.47 30.43
N THR A 208 22.01 -6.25 30.57
CA THR A 208 21.09 -5.87 31.64
C THR A 208 19.80 -5.35 31.03
N CYS A 209 18.65 -5.93 31.36
CA CYS A 209 17.35 -5.41 30.93
C CYS A 209 17.04 -4.13 31.70
N GLN A 210 16.55 -3.08 31.02
CA GLN A 210 16.20 -1.80 31.68
C GLN A 210 15.12 -1.99 32.76
N ASP A 211 14.23 -2.97 32.60
CA ASP A 211 13.13 -3.24 33.53
C ASP A 211 13.50 -4.24 34.65
N GLY A 212 14.79 -4.59 34.80
CA GLY A 212 15.25 -5.54 35.81
C GLY A 212 14.92 -7.01 35.50
N GLY A 213 14.46 -7.30 34.28
CA GLY A 213 14.25 -8.67 33.79
C GLY A 213 15.55 -9.50 33.71
N ILE A 214 15.40 -10.82 33.65
CA ILE A 214 16.54 -11.75 33.51
C ILE A 214 17.00 -11.71 32.04
N PRO A 215 18.22 -11.23 31.74
CA PRO A 215 18.74 -11.25 30.39
C PRO A 215 18.88 -12.69 29.90
N LEU A 216 18.37 -12.97 28.70
CA LEU A 216 18.63 -14.25 28.03
C LEU A 216 20.06 -14.22 27.48
N ASN A 217 21.03 -14.50 28.37
CA ASN A 217 22.46 -14.51 28.04
C ASN A 217 22.81 -15.50 26.92
N SER A 218 21.98 -16.53 26.71
CA SER A 218 22.13 -17.50 25.62
C SER A 218 21.60 -17.01 24.25
N LEU A 219 21.06 -15.79 24.15
CA LEU A 219 20.63 -15.20 22.88
C LEU A 219 21.69 -14.19 22.40
N ASN A 220 22.28 -14.54 21.26
CA ASN A 220 23.52 -14.05 20.67
C ASN A 220 23.52 -12.56 20.31
N GLY A 221 23.61 -11.68 21.31
CA GLY A 221 24.03 -10.29 21.08
C GLY A 221 23.04 -9.32 20.44
N TYR A 222 21.94 -9.75 19.82
CA TYR A 222 21.03 -8.84 19.12
C TYR A 222 19.81 -8.44 19.96
N ASP A 223 19.52 -7.14 19.97
CA ASP A 223 18.28 -6.59 20.52
C ASP A 223 17.14 -6.78 19.52
N SER A 224 15.92 -7.00 20.02
CA SER A 224 14.72 -6.86 19.18
C SER A 224 14.61 -5.43 18.67
N HIS A 225 13.92 -5.20 17.56
CA HIS A 225 13.76 -3.85 17.03
C HIS A 225 13.11 -2.96 18.11
N PRO A 226 13.44 -1.66 18.25
CA PRO A 226 12.87 -0.79 19.30
C PRO A 226 11.33 -0.65 19.32
N ILE A 227 10.62 -1.28 18.38
CA ILE A 227 9.14 -1.35 18.31
C ILE A 227 8.60 -2.57 19.08
N ASP A 228 9.49 -3.46 19.56
CA ASP A 228 9.15 -4.71 20.24
C ASP A 228 9.19 -4.61 21.78
N LEU A 229 9.43 -3.43 22.33
CA LEU A 229 9.33 -3.18 23.77
C LEU A 229 7.87 -2.82 24.11
N PRO A 230 7.13 -3.66 24.86
CA PRO A 230 5.86 -3.24 25.43
C PRO A 230 6.10 -2.14 26.47
N ASN A 231 5.21 -1.15 26.52
CA ASN A 231 5.11 -0.22 27.65
C ASN A 231 4.80 -0.97 28.95
#